data_AF-A0A6I6G4Y1-F1
#
_entry.id   AF-A0A6I6G4Y1-F1
#
_cell.length_a   1.000
_cell.length_b   1.000
_cell.length_c   1.000
_cell.angle_alpha   90.00
_cell.angle_beta   90.00
_cell.angle_gamma   90.00
#
_symmetry.space_group_name_H-M   'P 1'
#
loop_
_entity.id
_entity.type
_entity.pdbx_description
1 polymer ?
#
loop_
_entity_poly.entity_id
_entity_poly.type
_entity_poly.pdbx_seq_one_letter_code
_entity_poly.pdbx_strand_id
1 'polypeptide(L)'
;MRVIALMLMAAVLTGCAAKRKSATTATASTSGDSRTVAVTMLNNNTYLLATASADERYAFSKDFPVKVGGGFGEGPLNERRFLNALLGPEGQLVHYTRMGSCCGFTTPNSPMGTGLLDRYKVYWEGATDTSYLYLNMYDKADLFIPKGFTAKQ
;
A
#
# COMPACT_ATOMS: atom_id res chain seq x y z
N MET A 1 6.21 -39.85 -67.46
CA MET A 1 4.75 -40.06 -67.38
C MET A 1 4.39 -40.43 -65.95
N ARG A 2 3.50 -39.64 -65.31
CA ARG A 2 2.79 -39.86 -64.01
C ARG A 2 3.72 -39.89 -62.78
N VAL A 3 3.96 -38.80 -62.06
CA VAL A 3 3.05 -38.11 -61.09
C VAL A 3 2.21 -39.10 -60.28
N ILE A 4 2.53 -39.25 -58.99
CA ILE A 4 1.59 -39.19 -57.86
C ILE A 4 2.43 -38.98 -56.59
N ALA A 5 2.22 -37.83 -55.96
CA ALA A 5 2.64 -37.50 -54.62
C ALA A 5 1.71 -38.19 -53.62
N LEU A 6 2.25 -38.67 -52.49
CA LEU A 6 1.46 -38.89 -51.28
C LEU A 6 2.25 -38.32 -50.09
N MET A 7 1.97 -37.05 -49.82
CA MET A 7 2.00 -36.53 -48.46
C MET A 7 0.95 -37.29 -47.63
N LEU A 8 1.33 -37.78 -46.46
CA LEU A 8 0.37 -38.06 -45.38
C LEU A 8 0.94 -37.59 -44.04
N MET A 9 0.61 -36.32 -43.77
CA MET A 9 0.04 -35.81 -42.53
C MET A 9 0.56 -36.41 -41.21
N ALA A 10 1.42 -35.63 -40.54
CA ALA A 10 1.64 -35.72 -39.11
C ALA A 10 0.33 -35.42 -38.35
N ALA A 11 -0.15 -36.37 -37.56
CA ALA A 11 -1.25 -36.16 -36.62
C ALA A 11 -0.66 -36.03 -35.21
N VAL A 12 -0.37 -34.80 -34.79
CA VAL A 12 -0.06 -34.48 -33.39
C VAL A 12 -1.39 -34.42 -32.64
N LEU A 13 -1.64 -35.42 -31.78
CA LEU A 13 -2.78 -35.46 -30.88
C LEU A 13 -2.53 -34.53 -29.69
N THR A 14 -2.84 -33.24 -29.84
CA THR A 14 -3.05 -32.33 -28.70
C THR A 14 -4.54 -32.29 -28.36
N GLY A 15 -4.91 -32.91 -27.23
CA GLY A 15 -6.29 -32.95 -26.73
C GLY A 15 -6.37 -32.47 -25.28
N CYS A 16 -7.15 -31.40 -25.06
CA CYS A 16 -7.23 -30.56 -23.87
C CYS A 16 -7.84 -31.25 -22.63
N ALA A 17 -7.12 -31.24 -21.51
CA ALA A 17 -7.72 -31.49 -20.19
C ALA A 17 -8.39 -30.22 -19.67
N ALA A 18 -9.72 -30.14 -19.78
CA ALA A 18 -10.51 -29.07 -19.18
C ALA A 18 -10.48 -29.18 -17.64
N LYS A 19 -9.65 -28.37 -16.98
CA LYS A 19 -9.74 -28.18 -15.54
C LYS A 19 -11.02 -27.43 -15.23
N ARG A 20 -11.97 -28.10 -14.57
CA ARG A 20 -13.16 -27.47 -13.97
C ARG A 20 -12.68 -26.41 -12.99
N LYS A 21 -12.89 -25.12 -13.30
CA LYS A 21 -12.74 -24.04 -12.32
C LYS A 21 -13.86 -24.21 -11.29
N SER A 22 -13.48 -24.65 -10.10
CA SER A 22 -14.34 -24.52 -8.92
C SER A 22 -14.62 -23.03 -8.74
N ALA A 23 -15.88 -22.64 -8.90
CA ALA A 23 -16.35 -21.30 -8.60
C ALA A 23 -16.37 -21.13 -7.07
N THR A 24 -15.21 -20.84 -6.50
CA THR A 24 -15.15 -20.07 -5.28
C THR A 24 -15.18 -18.62 -5.71
N THR A 25 -16.27 -17.92 -5.38
CA THR A 25 -16.38 -16.47 -5.53
C THR A 25 -15.36 -15.81 -4.62
N ALA A 26 -14.11 -15.74 -5.08
CA ALA A 26 -13.14 -14.78 -4.60
C ALA A 26 -13.42 -13.49 -5.35
N THR A 27 -14.03 -12.53 -4.67
CA THR A 27 -14.05 -11.14 -5.12
C THR A 27 -12.62 -10.77 -5.47
N ALA A 28 -12.35 -10.41 -6.73
CA ALA A 28 -11.02 -10.04 -7.17
C ALA A 28 -10.58 -8.79 -6.40
N SER A 29 -9.83 -8.97 -5.30
CA SER A 29 -9.09 -7.90 -4.65
C SER A 29 -8.06 -7.39 -5.66
N THR A 30 -8.31 -6.20 -6.22
CA THR A 30 -7.31 -5.47 -6.99
C THR A 30 -6.09 -5.30 -6.09
N SER A 31 -4.96 -5.89 -6.47
CA SER A 31 -3.77 -6.19 -5.64
C SER A 31 -3.04 -5.02 -4.95
N GLY A 32 -3.65 -3.83 -4.84
CA GLY A 32 -3.17 -2.69 -4.06
C GLY A 32 -4.27 -2.05 -3.17
N ASP A 33 -5.44 -2.68 -3.05
CA ASP A 33 -6.50 -2.27 -2.14
C ASP A 33 -6.85 -3.40 -1.18
N SER A 34 -6.51 -3.20 0.09
CA SER A 34 -6.84 -4.09 1.18
C SER A 34 -7.55 -3.36 2.31
N ARG A 35 -8.14 -2.19 2.04
CA ARG A 35 -8.83 -1.41 3.07
C ARG A 35 -10.20 -2.03 3.35
N THR A 36 -10.49 -2.26 4.62
CA THR A 36 -11.76 -2.83 5.08
C THR A 36 -12.61 -1.80 5.83
N VAL A 37 -11.98 -0.76 6.38
CA VAL A 37 -12.63 0.32 7.14
C VAL A 37 -12.55 1.64 6.37
N ALA A 38 -13.67 2.35 6.26
CA ALA A 38 -13.68 3.70 5.70
C ALA A 38 -12.84 4.65 6.56
N VAL A 39 -12.03 5.51 5.92
CA VAL A 39 -11.21 6.48 6.65
C VAL A 39 -12.07 7.68 7.04
N THR A 40 -12.22 7.90 8.34
CA THR A 40 -12.88 9.09 8.89
C THR A 40 -11.87 10.25 9.01
N MET A 41 -12.35 11.47 8.80
CA MET A 41 -11.56 12.69 8.93
C MET A 41 -11.97 13.47 10.18
N LEU A 42 -11.01 13.99 10.94
CA LEU A 42 -11.26 15.02 11.95
C LEU A 42 -11.52 16.38 11.27
N ASN A 43 -10.81 16.63 10.17
CA ASN A 43 -10.98 17.78 9.29
C ASN A 43 -10.29 17.49 7.94
N ASN A 44 -10.37 18.42 7.00
CA ASN A 44 -9.83 18.27 5.65
C ASN A 44 -8.32 17.92 5.58
N ASN A 45 -7.57 18.15 6.67
CA ASN A 45 -6.13 17.96 6.75
C ASN A 45 -5.69 16.90 7.77
N THR A 46 -6.62 16.18 8.42
CA THR A 46 -6.28 15.26 9.52
C THR A 46 -7.22 14.06 9.53
N TYR A 47 -6.65 12.85 9.53
CA TYR A 47 -7.43 11.63 9.73
C TYR A 47 -7.77 11.39 11.20
N LEU A 48 -8.91 10.73 11.44
CA LEU A 48 -9.20 10.12 12.74
C LEU A 48 -8.60 8.71 12.75
N LEU A 49 -7.60 8.47 13.60
CA LEU A 49 -6.98 7.17 13.79
C LEU A 49 -7.48 6.58 15.12
N ALA A 50 -8.34 5.57 15.04
CA ALA A 50 -9.02 5.03 16.22
C ALA A 50 -8.31 3.84 16.87
N THR A 51 -7.39 3.17 16.16
CA THR A 51 -6.84 1.88 16.59
C THR A 51 -5.33 1.86 16.45
N ALA A 52 -4.63 1.41 17.51
CA ALA A 52 -3.19 1.18 17.48
C ALA A 52 -2.84 -0.08 16.68
N SER A 53 -1.70 -0.05 15.99
CA SER A 53 -1.18 -1.22 15.28
C SER A 53 -0.71 -2.28 16.28
N ALA A 54 -1.09 -3.54 16.04
CA ALA A 54 -0.51 -4.68 16.74
C ALA A 54 0.88 -5.09 16.18
N ASP A 55 1.21 -4.68 14.94
CA ASP A 55 2.52 -4.92 14.33
C ASP A 55 3.45 -3.74 14.61
N GLU A 56 4.55 -4.00 15.31
CA GLU A 56 5.55 -3.00 15.68
C GLU A 56 6.30 -2.43 14.47
N ARG A 57 6.29 -3.13 13.34
CA ARG A 57 6.95 -2.71 12.10
C ARG A 57 6.11 -1.75 11.28
N TYR A 58 4.81 -1.65 11.57
CA TYR A 58 3.90 -0.78 10.84
C TYR A 58 4.42 0.66 10.84
N ALA A 59 4.46 1.26 9.65
CA ALA A 59 5.06 2.55 9.33
C ALA A 59 6.60 2.62 9.42
N PHE A 60 7.26 1.84 10.27
CA PHE A 60 8.72 1.90 10.47
C PHE A 60 9.53 1.04 9.48
N SER A 61 8.89 0.13 8.76
CA SER A 61 9.53 -0.71 7.74
C SER A 61 9.00 -0.41 6.34
N LYS A 62 9.89 -0.53 5.35
CA LYS A 62 9.56 -0.48 3.92
C LYS A 62 8.57 -1.57 3.51
N ASP A 63 8.63 -2.73 4.19
CA ASP A 63 7.74 -3.87 3.92
C ASP A 63 6.36 -3.71 4.56
N PHE A 64 6.26 -2.81 5.56
CA PHE A 64 5.02 -2.51 6.29
C PHE A 64 4.74 -1.00 6.28
N PRO A 65 4.66 -0.35 5.09
CA PRO A 65 4.43 1.07 5.01
C PRO A 65 2.97 1.41 5.30
N VAL A 66 2.72 2.68 5.63
CA VAL A 66 1.36 3.20 5.75
C VAL A 66 0.78 3.38 4.34
N LYS A 67 -0.18 2.53 3.97
CA LYS A 67 -0.86 2.56 2.67
C LYS A 67 -2.04 3.52 2.70
N VAL A 68 -1.75 4.82 2.57
CA VAL A 68 -2.79 5.87 2.58
C VAL A 68 -3.61 5.86 1.29
N GLY A 69 -2.98 5.58 0.15
CA GLY A 69 -3.61 5.59 -1.17
C GLY A 69 -4.00 6.99 -1.64
N GLY A 70 -4.70 7.06 -2.78
CA GLY A 70 -5.09 8.33 -3.42
C GLY A 70 -4.32 8.64 -4.71
N GLY A 71 -3.25 7.88 -4.99
CA GLY A 71 -2.44 7.99 -6.19
C GLY A 71 -1.90 9.40 -6.40
N PHE A 72 -1.65 9.76 -7.66
CA PHE A 72 -1.13 11.09 -8.02
C PHE A 72 -2.05 12.27 -7.68
N GLY A 73 -3.33 12.02 -7.38
CA GLY A 73 -4.27 13.05 -6.96
C GLY A 73 -4.12 13.35 -5.47
N GLU A 74 -4.82 12.58 -4.65
CA GLU A 74 -4.90 12.83 -3.20
C GLU A 74 -3.76 12.22 -2.40
N GLY A 75 -2.94 11.36 -3.02
CA GLY A 75 -1.91 10.60 -2.32
C GLY A 75 -0.99 11.43 -1.42
N PRO A 76 -0.32 12.48 -1.92
CA PRO A 76 0.55 13.31 -1.09
C PRO A 76 -0.21 14.05 0.02
N LEU A 77 -1.49 14.39 -0.23
CA LEU A 77 -2.34 15.02 0.78
C LEU A 77 -2.75 14.01 1.87
N ASN A 78 -3.06 12.77 1.48
CA ASN A 78 -3.41 11.69 2.39
C ASN A 78 -2.23 11.30 3.30
N GLU A 79 -1.00 11.36 2.78
CA GLU A 79 0.20 11.19 3.60
C GLU A 79 0.30 12.24 4.70
N ARG A 80 0.08 13.52 4.34
CA ARG A 80 0.04 14.62 5.31
C ARG A 80 -1.13 14.47 6.28
N ARG A 81 -2.32 14.04 5.82
CA ARG A 81 -3.49 13.79 6.68
C ARG A 81 -3.21 12.74 7.75
N PHE A 82 -2.50 11.67 7.38
CA PHE A 82 -2.05 10.65 8.31
C PHE A 82 -1.04 11.21 9.31
N LEU A 83 0.02 11.88 8.83
CA LEU A 83 1.07 12.44 9.69
C LEU A 83 0.53 13.51 10.66
N ASN A 84 -0.39 14.35 10.20
CA ASN A 84 -1.04 15.37 11.02
C ASN A 84 -1.90 14.79 12.14
N ALA A 85 -2.33 13.53 12.03
CA ALA A 85 -3.10 12.85 13.06
C ALA A 85 -2.23 12.37 14.22
N LEU A 86 -0.93 12.15 14.00
CA LEU A 86 -0.02 11.59 14.99
C LEU A 86 0.33 12.59 16.09
N LEU A 87 0.49 12.06 17.29
CA LEU A 87 1.01 12.72 18.48
C LEU A 87 2.09 11.83 19.11
N GLY A 88 2.98 12.43 19.91
CA GLY A 88 3.96 11.69 20.70
C GLY A 88 3.29 10.77 21.73
N PRO A 89 4.07 9.93 22.42
CA PRO A 89 3.54 8.96 23.39
C PRO A 89 2.74 9.62 24.53
N GLU A 90 3.07 10.87 24.88
CA GLU A 90 2.40 11.66 25.93
C GLU A 90 1.52 12.77 25.32
N GLY A 91 1.13 12.64 24.05
CA GLY A 91 0.27 13.62 23.36
C GLY A 91 1.00 14.84 22.79
N GLN A 92 2.34 14.82 22.71
CA GLN A 92 3.11 15.93 22.15
C GLN A 92 2.80 16.16 20.67
N LEU A 93 2.93 17.40 20.22
CA LEU A 93 2.84 17.70 18.78
C LEU A 93 3.98 17.02 18.03
N VAL A 94 3.61 16.22 17.03
CA VAL A 94 4.57 15.61 16.09
C VAL A 94 4.85 16.59 14.96
N HIS A 95 6.13 16.77 14.70
CA HIS A 95 6.66 17.48 13.55
C HIS A 95 7.25 16.48 12.56
N TYR A 96 7.16 16.79 11.27
CA TYR A 96 7.68 15.92 10.24
C TYR A 96 8.33 16.68 9.09
N THR A 97 9.29 16.03 8.42
CA THR A 97 9.95 16.51 7.22
C THR A 97 10.04 15.37 6.21
N ARG A 98 9.60 15.62 4.97
CA ARG A 98 9.74 14.65 3.88
C ARG A 98 11.21 14.55 3.48
N MET A 99 11.77 13.35 3.56
CA MET A 99 13.17 13.08 3.22
C MET A 99 13.37 12.65 1.77
N GLY A 100 12.29 12.55 1.01
CA GLY A 100 12.29 12.11 -0.38
C GLY A 100 11.62 10.74 -0.55
N SER A 101 11.51 10.35 -1.81
CA SER A 101 11.01 9.02 -2.19
C SER A 101 12.16 8.01 -2.17
N CYS A 102 11.84 6.75 -1.88
CA CYS A 102 12.77 5.64 -1.86
C CYS A 102 12.03 4.35 -2.23
N CYS A 103 12.75 3.22 -2.13
CA CYS A 103 12.11 1.95 -1.84
C CYS A 103 11.09 1.54 -2.91
N GLY A 104 11.60 1.15 -4.08
CA GLY A 104 10.76 0.72 -5.20
C GLY A 104 9.95 -0.52 -4.90
N PHE A 105 8.69 -0.51 -5.32
CA PHE A 105 7.77 -1.63 -5.18
C PHE A 105 6.83 -1.70 -6.40
N THR A 106 6.22 -2.86 -6.61
CA THR A 106 5.22 -3.06 -7.65
C THR A 106 3.83 -2.68 -7.14
N THR A 107 3.04 -2.00 -7.96
CA THR A 107 1.65 -1.64 -7.62
C THR A 107 0.78 -1.56 -8.88
N PRO A 108 -0.47 -2.03 -8.83
CA PRO A 108 -1.42 -1.82 -9.92
C PRO A 108 -1.94 -0.37 -9.99
N ASN A 109 -1.70 0.44 -8.96
CA ASN A 109 -2.23 1.82 -8.82
C ASN A 109 -1.27 2.88 -9.37
N SER A 110 -0.29 2.46 -10.19
CA SER A 110 0.64 3.33 -10.92
C SER A 110 0.60 2.98 -12.41
N PRO A 111 0.57 3.97 -13.33
CA PRO A 111 0.63 3.73 -14.77
C PRO A 111 1.87 2.93 -15.22
N MET A 112 2.96 3.00 -14.45
CA MET A 112 4.21 2.28 -14.73
C MET A 112 4.23 0.86 -14.11
N GLY A 113 3.18 0.47 -13.37
CA GLY A 113 3.16 -0.79 -12.60
C GLY A 113 4.08 -0.80 -11.37
N THR A 114 4.76 0.32 -11.10
CA THR A 114 5.71 0.48 -9.99
C THR A 114 5.51 1.82 -9.29
N GLY A 115 5.82 1.86 -8.00
CA GLY A 115 5.81 3.05 -7.16
C GLY A 115 7.07 3.17 -6.32
N LEU A 116 7.23 4.33 -5.68
CA LEU A 116 8.23 4.59 -4.65
C LEU A 116 7.50 4.96 -3.35
N LEU A 117 8.00 4.49 -2.22
CA LEU A 117 7.53 4.94 -0.92
C LEU A 117 8.09 6.32 -0.60
N ASP A 118 7.36 7.10 0.18
CA ASP A 118 7.87 8.35 0.72
C ASP A 118 8.35 8.15 2.16
N ARG A 119 9.57 8.62 2.43
CA ARG A 119 10.17 8.53 3.76
C ARG A 119 10.04 9.87 4.48
N TYR A 120 9.45 9.85 5.66
CA TYR A 120 9.28 11.01 6.51
C TYR A 120 10.12 10.87 7.77
N LYS A 121 10.91 11.91 8.06
CA LYS A 121 11.55 12.11 9.35
C LYS A 121 10.50 12.67 10.31
N VAL A 122 10.26 12.03 11.46
CA VAL A 122 9.28 12.49 12.46
C VAL A 122 9.92 12.66 13.83
N TYR A 123 9.54 13.71 14.55
CA TYR A 123 10.05 14.02 15.89
C TYR A 123 9.00 14.79 16.70
N TRP A 124 9.18 14.85 18.02
CA TRP A 124 8.41 15.71 18.92
C TRP A 124 9.35 16.31 19.97
N GLU A 125 8.91 17.37 20.65
CA GLU A 125 9.71 18.00 21.70
C GLU A 125 9.99 17.05 22.86
N GLY A 126 11.25 16.99 23.30
CA GLY A 126 11.72 16.05 24.32
C GLY A 126 12.04 14.64 23.83
N ALA A 127 11.86 14.34 22.54
CA ALA A 127 12.31 13.07 21.97
C ALA A 127 13.85 13.02 21.95
N THR A 128 14.42 11.89 22.39
CA THR A 128 15.87 11.64 22.36
C THR A 128 16.36 11.10 21.01
N ASP A 129 15.44 10.62 20.18
CA ASP A 129 15.73 10.10 18.84
C ASP A 129 14.65 10.54 17.85
N THR A 130 14.99 10.45 16.57
CA THR A 130 14.08 10.70 15.47
C THR A 130 13.66 9.38 14.82
N SER A 131 12.36 9.21 14.58
CA SER A 131 11.85 8.07 13.83
C SER A 131 11.73 8.37 12.32
N TYR A 132 11.87 7.34 11.49
CA TYR A 132 11.54 7.41 10.07
C TYR A 132 10.29 6.58 9.78
N LEU A 133 9.30 7.20 9.14
CA LEU A 133 8.08 6.54 8.68
C LEU A 133 8.10 6.40 7.15
N TYR A 134 7.61 5.25 6.67
CA TYR A 134 7.45 4.94 5.25
C TYR A 134 5.98 4.95 4.87
N LEU A 135 5.63 5.78 3.89
CA LEU A 135 4.27 5.99 3.44
C LEU A 135 4.14 5.58 1.97
N ASN A 136 2.99 5.03 1.63
CA ASN A 136 2.62 4.60 0.29
C ASN A 136 1.36 5.36 -0.15
N MET A 137 1.57 6.30 -1.06
CA MET A 137 0.50 7.10 -1.65
C MET A 137 -0.34 6.38 -2.72
N TYR A 138 0.10 5.22 -3.21
CA TYR A 138 -0.53 4.50 -4.33
C TYR A 138 -1.58 3.51 -3.82
N ASP A 139 -1.14 2.59 -2.96
CA ASP A 139 -1.97 1.51 -2.42
C ASP A 139 -2.68 1.94 -1.15
N LYS A 140 -3.76 1.23 -0.85
CA LYS A 140 -4.69 1.60 0.19
C LYS A 140 -4.90 0.41 1.13
N ALA A 141 -4.70 0.62 2.44
CA ALA A 141 -5.02 -0.34 3.50
C ALA A 141 -5.63 0.39 4.71
N ASP A 142 -6.09 -0.38 5.70
CA ASP A 142 -6.54 0.17 6.98
C ASP A 142 -5.40 0.95 7.66
N LEU A 143 -5.77 2.05 8.31
CA LEU A 143 -4.82 2.99 8.91
C LEU A 143 -4.82 2.83 10.42
N PHE A 144 -3.64 2.57 10.96
CA PHE A 144 -3.42 2.37 12.39
C PHE A 144 -2.48 3.43 12.97
N ILE A 145 -2.50 3.60 14.28
CA ILE A 145 -1.52 4.39 15.02
C ILE A 145 -0.23 3.56 15.14
N PRO A 146 0.93 4.02 14.67
CA PRO A 146 2.19 3.29 14.82
C PRO A 146 2.58 3.14 16.29
N LYS A 147 3.27 2.05 16.64
CA LYS A 147 3.71 1.80 18.02
C LYS A 147 4.57 2.97 18.52
N GLY A 148 4.31 3.41 19.76
CA GLY A 148 5.01 4.55 20.37
C GLY A 148 4.43 5.93 20.03
N PHE A 149 3.37 5.98 19.22
CA PHE A 149 2.60 7.20 18.96
C PHE A 149 1.21 7.11 19.60
N THR A 150 0.62 8.28 19.81
CA THR A 150 -0.82 8.45 20.02
C THR A 150 -1.42 9.21 18.83
N ALA A 151 -2.72 9.46 18.84
CA ALA A 151 -3.37 10.21 17.77
C ALA A 151 -4.40 11.21 18.31
N LYS A 152 -4.58 12.29 17.56
CA LYS A 152 -5.64 13.27 17.77
C LYS A 152 -7.02 12.58 17.71
N GLN A 153 -7.95 13.08 18.52
CA GLN A 153 -9.32 12.60 18.63
C GLN A 153 -10.30 13.73 18.32
#